data_AF-A0A932HMM7-F1
#
_entry.id   AF-A0A932HMM7-F1
#
_cell.length_a   1.000
_cell.length_b   1.000
_cell.length_c   1.000
_cell.angle_alpha   90.00
_cell.angle_beta   90.00
_cell.angle_gamma   90.00
#
_symmetry.space_group_name_H-M   'P 1'
#
loop_
_entity.id
_entity.type
_entity.pdbx_description
1 polymer ?
#
loop_
_entity_poly.entity_id
_entity_poly.type
_entity_poly.pdbx_seq_one_letter_code
_entity_poly.pdbx_strand_id
1 'polypeptide(L)' 'DPRAVLLFKTRLDRAVVPEAQDKLWEALGRPRRITLPLGHIGFGPAFYYVARRAAAFLWERLASPA' A
#
# COMPACT_ATOMS: atom_id res chain seq x y z
N ASP A 1 -14.69 -4.45 -2.17
CA ASP A 1 -14.26 -4.05 -3.52
C ASP A 1 -12.74 -3.86 -3.53
N PRO A 2 -11.95 -4.64 -4.29
CA PRO A 2 -10.49 -4.47 -4.42
C PRO A 2 -10.09 -3.06 -4.88
N ARG A 3 -10.96 -2.37 -5.63
CA ARG A 3 -10.72 -1.00 -6.07
C ARG A 3 -10.79 0.00 -4.91
N ALA A 4 -11.34 -0.35 -3.76
CA ALA A 4 -11.39 0.52 -2.58
C ALA A 4 -10.15 0.43 -1.69
N VAL A 5 -9.18 -0.45 -2.01
CA VAL A 5 -8.01 -0.70 -1.16
C VAL A 5 -6.72 -0.22 -1.84
N LEU A 6 -5.85 0.41 -1.05
CA LEU A 6 -4.46 0.70 -1.40
C LEU A 6 -3.55 -0.02 -0.43
N LEU A 7 -2.68 -0.90 -0.94
CA LEU A 7 -1.73 -1.66 -0.13
C LEU A 7 -0.31 -1.09 -0.31
N PHE A 8 0.37 -0.82 0.80
CA PHE A 8 1.79 -0.48 0.82
C PHE A 8 2.61 -1.70 1.24
N LYS A 9 3.67 -1.98 0.49
CA LYS A 9 4.60 -3.07 0.74
C LYS A 9 6.04 -2.55 0.84
N THR A 10 6.79 -3.08 1.78
CA THR A 10 8.23 -2.87 1.96
C THR A 10 8.95 -4.14 1.49
N ARG A 11 9.79 -4.04 0.45
CA ARG A 11 10.43 -5.22 -0.20
C ARG A 11 11.45 -5.93 0.71
N LEU A 12 12.09 -5.19 1.62
CA LEU A 12 13.15 -5.71 2.51
C LEU A 12 12.64 -5.86 3.94
N ASP A 13 11.33 -5.96 4.14
CA ASP A 13 10.72 -6.11 5.45
C ASP A 13 11.01 -7.49 6.03
N ARG A 14 11.56 -7.51 7.25
CA ARG A 14 11.85 -8.74 8.00
C ARG A 14 10.90 -8.96 9.18
N ALA A 15 10.12 -7.95 9.55
CA ALA A 15 9.12 -8.04 10.61
C ALA A 15 7.80 -8.58 10.04
N VAL A 16 7.40 -8.07 8.86
CA VAL A 16 6.27 -8.58 8.08
C VAL A 16 6.80 -9.06 6.73
N VAL A 17 7.13 -10.35 6.66
CA VAL A 17 7.79 -10.93 5.48
C VAL A 17 6.98 -10.69 4.19
N PRO A 18 7.64 -10.43 3.05
CA PRO A 18 6.98 -10.09 1.78
C PRO A 18 5.87 -11.06 1.35
N GLU A 19 6.04 -12.35 1.64
CA GLU A 19 5.13 -13.43 1.27
C GLU A 19 3.77 -13.31 1.98
N ALA A 20 3.76 -12.86 3.24
CA ALA A 20 2.52 -12.62 3.97
C ALA A 20 1.73 -11.46 3.33
N GLN A 21 2.44 -10.42 2.88
CA GLN A 21 1.84 -9.28 2.20
C GLN A 21 1.35 -9.65 0.79
N ASP A 22 2.05 -10.55 0.10
CA ASP A 22 1.63 -11.08 -1.21
C ASP A 22 0.34 -11.91 -1.09
N LYS A 23 0.24 -12.79 -0.09
CA LYS A 23 -0.99 -13.54 0.20
C LYS A 23 -2.17 -12.62 0.51
N LEU A 24 -1.96 -11.58 1.32
CA LEU A 24 -2.99 -10.58 1.61
C LEU A 24 -3.43 -9.83 0.34
N TRP A 25 -2.46 -9.43 -0.50
CA TRP A 25 -2.76 -8.76 -1.76
C TRP A 25 -3.61 -9.64 -2.70
N GLU A 26 -3.31 -10.94 -2.79
CA GLU A 26 -4.11 -11.89 -3.56
C GLU A 26 -5.50 -12.08 -2.96
N ALA A 27 -5.61 -12.30 -1.65
CA ALA A 27 -6.87 -12.50 -0.94
C ALA A 27 -7.82 -11.30 -1.06
N LEU A 28 -7.27 -10.09 -1.15
CA LEU A 28 -8.03 -8.85 -1.37
C LEU A 28 -8.45 -8.63 -2.83
N GLY A 29 -8.20 -9.58 -3.74
CA GLY A 29 -8.54 -9.45 -5.16
C GLY A 29 -7.56 -8.57 -5.93
N ARG A 30 -6.28 -8.56 -5.55
CA ARG A 30 -5.19 -7.81 -6.20
C ARG A 30 -5.45 -6.30 -6.29
N PRO A 31 -5.71 -5.61 -5.16
CA PRO A 31 -5.92 -4.17 -5.14
C PRO A 31 -4.67 -3.39 -5.60
N ARG A 32 -4.80 -2.07 -5.79
CA ARG A 32 -3.66 -1.20 -6.12
C ARG A 32 -2.58 -1.35 -5.04
N ARG A 33 -1.33 -1.54 -5.46
CA ARG A 33 -0.19 -1.77 -4.56
C ARG A 33 0.98 -0.87 -4.90
N ILE A 34 1.63 -0.30 -3.88
CA ILE A 34 2.88 0.45 -3.99
C ILE A 34 3.95 -0.32 -3.21
N THR A 35 5.05 -0.65 -3.88
CA THR A 35 6.19 -1.37 -3.26
C THR A 35 7.37 -0.42 -3.10
N LEU A 36 7.90 -0.34 -1.89
CA LEU A 36 9.06 0.47 -1.52
C LEU A 36 10.29 -0.43 -1.36
N PRO A 37 11.49 0.00 -1.82
CA PRO A 37 12.74 -0.75 -1.65
C PRO A 37 13.32 -0.60 -0.23
N LEU A 38 12.47 -0.69 0.79
CA LEU A 38 12.79 -0.40 2.18
C LEU A 38 12.48 -1.61 3.07
N GLY A 39 13.08 -1.64 4.25
CA GLY A 39 12.68 -2.54 5.34
C GLY A 39 11.56 -1.94 6.19
N HIS A 40 11.16 -2.65 7.25
CA HIS A 40 10.05 -2.25 8.12
C HIS A 40 10.18 -0.81 8.64
N ILE A 41 11.30 -0.52 9.31
CA ILE A 41 11.57 0.81 9.87
C ILE A 41 11.91 1.83 8.79
N GLY A 42 12.46 1.37 7.65
CA GLY A 42 12.73 2.23 6.49
C GLY A 42 11.47 2.87 5.91
N PHE A 43 10.28 2.34 6.24
CA PHE A 43 9.01 3.00 5.93
C PHE A 43 8.87 4.38 6.56
N GLY A 44 9.41 4.59 7.78
CA GLY A 44 9.31 5.86 8.51
C GLY A 44 9.81 7.07 7.71
N PRO A 45 11.05 7.03 7.18
CA PRO A 45 11.55 8.06 6.26
C PRO A 45 10.68 8.30 5.02
N ALA A 46 9.95 7.29 4.53
CA ALA A 46 9.06 7.40 3.39
C ALA A 46 7.64 7.91 3.74
N PHE A 47 7.39 8.27 5.01
CA PHE A 47 6.05 8.62 5.51
C PHE A 47 5.34 9.68 4.65
N TYR A 48 5.97 10.83 4.38
CA TYR A 48 5.34 11.90 3.60
C TYR A 48 5.03 11.49 2.17
N TYR A 49 5.89 10.68 1.55
CA TYR A 49 5.62 10.11 0.24
C TYR A 49 4.38 9.22 0.30
N VAL A 50 4.31 8.30 1.27
CA VAL A 50 3.19 7.37 1.45
C VAL A 50 1.89 8.12 1.73
N ALA A 51 1.91 9.09 2.65
CA ALA A 51 0.77 9.92 3.00
C ALA A 51 0.21 10.66 1.78
N ARG A 52 1.08 11.25 0.94
CA ARG A 52 0.65 11.92 -0.30
C ARG A 52 0.01 10.94 -1.29
N ARG A 53 0.53 9.72 -1.42
CA ARG A 53 -0.06 8.68 -2.29
C ARG A 53 -1.41 8.18 -1.77
N ALA A 54 -1.54 8.03 -0.45
CA ALA A 54 -2.79 7.66 0.20
C ALA A 54 -3.85 8.77 0.05
N ALA A 55 -3.48 10.03 0.26
CA ALA A 55 -4.35 11.17 0.06
C ALA A 55 -4.88 11.24 -1.38
N ALA A 56 -4.00 11.12 -2.38
CA ALA A 56 -4.41 11.09 -3.79
C ALA A 56 -5.38 9.93 -4.09
N PHE A 57 -5.10 8.74 -3.57
CA PHE A 57 -5.97 7.58 -3.73
C PHE A 57 -7.36 7.80 -3.13
N LEU A 58 -7.45 8.42 -1.94
CA LEU A 58 -8.72 8.77 -1.33
C LEU A 58 -9.44 9.85 -2.13
N TRP A 59 -8.72 10.86 -2.60
CA TRP A 59 -9.28 11.94 -3.42
C TRP A 59 -9.92 11.42 -4.72
N GLU A 60 -9.24 10.51 -5.42
CA GLU A 60 -9.79 9.83 -6.62
C GLU A 60 -11.17 9.22 -6.35
N ARG A 61 -11.38 8.68 -5.14
CA ARG A 61 -12.62 7.98 -4.74
C ARG A 61 -13.69 8.92 -4.22
N LEU A 62 -13.31 9.96 -3.51
CA LEU A 62 -14.25 10.97 -3.00
C LEU A 62 -14.71 11.93 -4.10
N ALA A 63 -13.87 12.20 -5.10
CA ALA A 63 -14.19 13.07 -6.23
C ALA A 63 -14.93 12.36 -7.37
N SER A 64 -14.99 11.02 -7.35
CA SER A 64 -15.79 10.26 -8.31
C SER A 64 -17.23 10.17 -7.79
N PRO A 65 -18.24 10.73 -8.48
CA PRO A 65 -19.63 10.50 -8.09
C PRO A 65 -19.95 9.01 -8.18
N ALA A 66 -20.68 8.52 -7.19
CA ALA A 66 -21.08 7.11 -7.05
C ALA A 66 -21.93 6.61 -8.22
#